data_AF-A0A660TKE3-F1
#
_entry.id   AF-A0A660TKE3-F1
#
_cell.length_a   1.000
_cell.length_b   1.000
_cell.length_c   1.000
_cell.angle_alpha   90.00
_cell.angle_beta   90.00
_cell.angle_gamma   90.00
#
_symmetry.space_group_name_H-M   'P 1'
#
loop_
_entity.id
_entity.type
_entity.pdbx_description
1 polymer ?
#
loop_
_entity_poly.entity_id
_entity_poly.type
_entity_poly.pdbx_seq_one_letter_code
_entity_poly.pdbx_strand_id
1 'polypeptide(L)'
;YKDTQIKRALSELGITLIHAGSPQAKGRIKRDFQTLQDRLSNKLKLNNITTIDETNHYLKEKFILTILYLIKGQNIRYYKILTEPVI
;
A
#
# COMPACT_ATOMS: atom_id res chain seq x y z
N TYR A 1 17.46 -19.61 -9.43
CA TYR A 1 17.61 -18.17 -9.70
C TYR A 1 18.56 -17.57 -8.68
N LYS A 2 19.50 -16.72 -9.10
CA LYS A 2 20.37 -15.98 -8.18
C LYS A 2 19.50 -15.01 -7.37
N ASP A 3 19.69 -14.96 -6.05
CA ASP A 3 18.87 -14.11 -5.20
C ASP A 3 19.13 -12.62 -5.50
N THR A 4 18.04 -11.86 -5.62
CA THR A 4 18.12 -10.41 -5.81
C THR A 4 18.65 -9.75 -4.54
N GLN A 5 19.25 -8.55 -4.68
CA GLN A 5 19.70 -7.79 -3.52
C GLN A 5 18.57 -7.51 -2.52
N ILE A 6 17.34 -7.32 -3.03
CA ILE A 6 16.14 -7.17 -2.21
C ILE A 6 15.83 -8.45 -1.42
N LYS A 7 15.86 -9.62 -2.05
CA LYS A 7 15.58 -10.88 -1.35
C LYS A 7 16.61 -11.13 -0.23
N ARG A 8 17.88 -10.81 -0.48
CA ARG A 8 18.94 -10.90 0.54
C ARG A 8 18.71 -9.94 1.70
N ALA A 9 18.47 -8.66 1.41
CA ALA A 9 18.20 -7.65 2.43
C ALA A 9 16.96 -7.99 3.28
N LEU A 10 15.88 -8.47 2.67
CA LEU A 10 14.70 -8.94 3.41
C LEU A 10 15.03 -10.12 4.32
N SER A 11 15.84 -11.08 3.85
CA SER A 11 16.28 -12.21 4.67
C SER A 11 17.16 -11.78 5.85
N GLU A 12 18.05 -10.80 5.67
CA GLU A 12 18.88 -10.22 6.74
C GLU A 12 18.02 -9.52 7.81
N LEU A 13 16.89 -8.95 7.41
CA LEU A 13 15.89 -8.36 8.31
C LEU A 13 14.91 -9.39 8.92
N GLY A 14 15.10 -10.69 8.66
CA GLY A 14 14.18 -11.74 9.12
C GLY A 14 12.82 -11.76 8.42
N ILE A 15 12.66 -11.06 7.31
CA ILE A 15 11.42 -10.96 6.54
C ILE A 15 11.37 -12.06 5.47
N THR A 16 10.37 -12.94 5.56
CA THR A 16 10.17 -13.99 4.56
C THR A 16 9.44 -13.45 3.33
N LEU A 17 10.10 -13.47 2.16
CA LEU A 17 9.48 -13.08 0.89
C LEU A 17 8.55 -14.17 0.37
N ILE A 18 7.24 -13.90 0.38
CA ILE A 18 6.22 -14.79 -0.22
C ILE A 18 5.91 -14.29 -1.62
N HIS A 19 6.26 -15.08 -2.63
CA HIS A 19 5.91 -14.76 -4.02
C HIS A 19 4.43 -15.00 -4.28
N ALA A 20 3.77 -14.06 -4.98
CA ALA A 20 2.42 -14.28 -5.49
C ALA A 20 2.47 -15.37 -6.58
N GLY A 21 2.14 -16.61 -6.20
CA GLY A 21 2.25 -17.79 -7.07
C GLY A 21 1.16 -17.91 -8.14
N SER A 22 0.20 -16.96 -8.21
CA SER A 22 -0.89 -17.03 -9.17
C SER A 22 -1.12 -15.71 -9.94
N PRO A 23 -1.39 -15.78 -11.25
CA PRO A 23 -1.84 -14.64 -12.05
C PRO A 23 -3.07 -13.93 -11.46
N GLN A 24 -3.96 -14.68 -10.79
CA GLN A 24 -5.19 -14.20 -10.18
C GLN A 24 -4.90 -13.26 -8.99
N ALA A 25 -3.97 -13.62 -8.11
CA ALA A 25 -3.57 -12.76 -6.99
C ALA A 25 -2.92 -11.46 -7.50
N LYS A 26 -2.05 -11.56 -8.51
CA LYS A 26 -1.42 -10.41 -9.16
C LYS A 26 -2.47 -9.50 -9.84
N GLY A 27 -3.46 -10.07 -10.51
CA GLY A 27 -4.53 -9.34 -11.18
C GLY A 27 -5.49 -8.63 -10.21
N ARG A 28 -5.76 -9.23 -9.04
CA ARG A 28 -6.58 -8.60 -7.98
C ARG A 28 -5.87 -7.38 -7.40
N ILE A 29 -4.60 -7.54 -6.98
CA ILE A 29 -3.79 -6.45 -6.44
C ILE A 29 -3.71 -5.29 -7.44
N LYS A 30 -3.46 -5.56 -8.73
CA LYS A 30 -3.42 -4.51 -9.75
C LYS A 30 -4.73 -3.70 -9.85
N ARG A 31 -5.88 -4.37 -9.81
CA ARG A 31 -7.20 -3.70 -9.87
C ARG A 31 -7.48 -2.88 -8.62
N ASP A 32 -7.14 -3.41 -7.45
CA ASP A 32 -7.29 -2.71 -6.17
C ASP A 32 -6.41 -1.45 -6.15
N PHE A 33 -5.16 -1.54 -6.62
CA PHE A 33 -4.25 -0.40 -6.73
C PHE A 33 -4.72 0.64 -7.75
N GLN A 34 -5.23 0.22 -8.91
CA GLN A 34 -5.78 1.14 -9.90
C GLN A 34 -6.95 1.94 -9.29
N THR A 35 -7.87 1.24 -8.62
CA THR A 35 -9.02 1.87 -7.95
C THR A 35 -8.59 2.91 -6.92
N LEU A 36 -7.53 2.62 -6.15
CA LEU A 36 -6.99 3.55 -5.17
C LEU A 36 -6.36 4.79 -5.83
N GLN A 37 -5.63 4.63 -6.94
CA GLN A 37 -5.03 5.74 -7.69
C GLN A 37 -6.10 6.65 -8.31
N ASP A 38 -7.16 6.07 -8.87
CA ASP A 38 -8.27 6.83 -9.45
C ASP A 38 -8.99 7.64 -8.36
N ARG A 39 -9.24 7.01 -7.20
CA ARG A 39 -9.86 7.68 -6.05
C ARG A 39 -8.97 8.79 -5.48
N LEU A 40 -7.66 8.57 -5.38
CA LEU A 40 -6.71 9.58 -4.92
C LEU A 40 -6.76 10.80 -5.83
N SER A 41 -6.67 10.60 -7.14
CA SER A 41 -6.71 11.68 -8.13
C SER A 41 -8.00 12.50 -8.03
N ASN A 42 -9.15 11.84 -7.88
CA ASN A 42 -10.43 12.52 -7.66
C ASN A 42 -10.46 13.31 -6.35
N LYS A 43 -9.90 12.76 -5.27
CA LYS A 43 -9.88 13.40 -3.96
C LYS A 43 -8.96 14.62 -3.92
N LEU A 44 -7.79 14.57 -4.57
CA LEU A 44 -6.90 15.73 -4.67
C LEU A 44 -7.58 16.87 -5.44
N LYS A 45 -8.22 16.57 -6.58
CA LYS A 45 -9.02 17.54 -7.35
C LYS A 45 -10.13 18.17 -6.53
N LEU A 46 -10.90 17.36 -5.79
CA LEU A 46 -11.99 17.84 -4.93
C LEU A 46 -11.51 18.75 -3.79
N ASN A 47 -10.25 18.64 -3.36
CA ASN A 47 -9.66 19.48 -2.31
C ASN A 47 -8.77 20.60 -2.87
N ASN A 48 -8.77 20.83 -4.20
CA ASN A 48 -7.93 21.81 -4.89
C ASN A 48 -6.42 21.68 -4.58
N ILE A 49 -5.95 20.47 -4.30
CA ILE A 49 -4.55 20.19 -3.99
C ILE A 49 -3.76 20.13 -5.30
N THR A 50 -2.73 20.96 -5.42
CA THR A 50 -1.93 21.05 -6.66
C THR A 50 -0.43 20.90 -6.44
N THR A 51 0.03 20.93 -5.18
CA THR A 51 1.44 20.78 -4.84
C THR A 51 1.77 19.39 -4.31
N ILE A 52 3.04 18.99 -4.44
CA ILE A 52 3.54 17.71 -3.92
C ILE A 52 3.46 17.68 -2.39
N ASP A 53 3.77 18.80 -1.72
CA ASP A 53 3.77 18.87 -0.25
C ASP A 53 2.36 18.72 0.33
N GLU A 54 1.38 19.44 -0.24
CA GLU A 54 -0.03 19.28 0.14
C GLU A 54 -0.54 17.87 -0.16
N THR A 55 -0.11 17.27 -1.27
CA THR A 55 -0.45 15.89 -1.62
C THR A 55 0.10 14.91 -0.59
N ASN A 56 1.38 15.06 -0.20
CA ASN A 56 2.01 14.23 0.82
C ASN A 56 1.33 14.36 2.18
N HIS A 57 0.95 15.58 2.56
CA HIS A 57 0.20 15.83 3.78
C HIS A 57 -1.19 15.20 3.72
N TYR A 58 -1.93 15.40 2.63
CA TYR A 58 -3.25 14.82 2.42
C TYR A 58 -3.23 13.29 2.42
N LEU A 59 -2.21 12.69 1.82
CA LEU A 59 -2.01 11.25 1.78
C LEU A 59 -1.92 10.65 3.20
N LYS A 60 -1.05 11.22 4.04
CA LYS A 60 -0.80 10.75 5.41
C LYS A 60 -1.98 11.00 6.33
N GLU A 61 -2.49 12.24 6.34
CA GLU A 61 -3.43 12.71 7.35
C GLU A 61 -4.89 12.39 7.02
N LYS A 62 -5.22 12.12 5.76
CA LYS A 62 -6.62 11.89 5.35
C LYS A 62 -6.82 10.64 4.50
N PHE A 63 -6.10 10.54 3.38
CA PHE A 63 -6.40 9.52 2.38
C PHE A 63 -6.14 8.10 2.90
N ILE A 64 -4.92 7.84 3.42
CA ILE A 64 -4.55 6.53 3.95
C ILE A 64 -5.44 6.15 5.14
N LEU A 65 -5.67 7.07 6.08
CA LEU A 65 -6.56 6.82 7.23
C LEU A 65 -7.98 6.47 6.78
N THR A 66 -8.52 7.17 5.78
CA THR A 66 -9.85 6.88 5.22
C THR A 66 -9.90 5.47 4.61
N ILE A 67 -8.89 5.11 3.82
CA ILE A 67 -8.81 3.76 3.24
C ILE A 67 -8.69 2.70 4.34
N LEU A 68 -7.85 2.91 5.36
CA LEU A 68 -7.71 2.01 6.51
C LEU A 68 -9.03 1.82 7.27
N TYR A 69 -9.83 2.86 7.43
CA TYR A 69 -11.15 2.74 8.05
C TYR A 69 -12.11 1.92 7.19
N LEU A 70 -12.17 2.20 5.88
CA LEU A 70 -13.06 1.50 4.95
C LEU A 70 -12.74 0.01 4.83
N ILE A 71 -11.46 -0.33 4.89
CA ILE A 71 -11.03 -1.72 4.75
C ILE A 71 -11.11 -2.52 6.05
N LYS A 72 -11.06 -1.90 7.23
CA LYS A 72 -11.29 -2.58 8.52
C LYS A 72 -12.70 -3.18 8.62
N GLY A 73 -13.68 -2.60 7.93
CA GLY A 73 -15.05 -3.13 7.84
C GLY A 73 -15.21 -4.29 6.85
N GLN A 74 -14.18 -4.59 6.06
CA GLN A 74 -14.16 -5.77 5.21
C GLN A 74 -13.24 -6.80 5.89
N ASN A 75 -13.67 -8.05 5.99
CA ASN A 75 -12.90 -9.13 6.64
C ASN A 75 -11.67 -9.51 5.80
N ILE A 76 -10.79 -8.55 5.59
CA ILE A 76 -9.55 -8.62 4.85
C ILE A 76 -8.47 -8.87 5.88
N ARG A 77 -7.83 -10.05 5.84
CA ARG A 77 -6.63 -10.33 6.63
C ARG A 77 -5.52 -9.38 6.18
N TYR A 78 -5.33 -8.30 6.91
CA TYR A 78 -4.11 -7.53 6.85
C TYR A 78 -3.00 -8.37 7.48
N TYR A 79 -2.05 -8.83 6.68
CA TYR A 79 -0.75 -9.21 7.21
C TYR A 79 -0.15 -7.92 7.80
N LYS A 80 0.01 -7.93 9.12
CA LYS A 80 0.54 -6.85 9.95
C LYS A 80 1.91 -6.40 9.42
N ILE A 81 1.95 -5.35 8.59
CA ILE A 81 3.21 -4.79 8.05
C ILE A 81 3.46 -3.35 8.52
N LEU A 82 2.49 -2.66 9.15
CA LEU A 82 2.60 -1.21 9.41
C LEU A 82 2.32 -0.78 10.85
N THR A 83 2.59 -1.60 11.86
CA THR A 83 2.29 -1.22 13.27
C THR A 83 3.41 -1.47 14.27
N GLU A 84 4.62 -1.79 13.83
CA GLU A 84 5.77 -1.81 14.73
C GLU A 84 6.83 -0.83 14.24
N PRO A 85 7.26 0.14 15.06
CA PRO A 85 8.44 0.93 14.75
C PRO A 85 9.63 -0.02 14.76
N VAL A 86 10.36 -0.07 13.65
CA VAL A 86 11.76 -0.52 13.70
C VAL A 86 12.49 0.58 14.45
N ILE A 87 12.97 0.23 15.65
CA ILE A 87 13.83 0.96 16.61
C ILE A 87 14.27 2.36 16.16
#